data_AF-A0AAU6BPU2-F1
#
_entry.id   AF-A0AAU6BPU2-F1
#
_cell.length_a   1.000
_cell.length_b   1.000
_cell.length_c   1.000
_cell.angle_alpha   90.00
_cell.angle_beta   90.00
_cell.angle_gamma   90.00
#
_symmetry.space_group_name_H-M   'P 1'
#
loop_
_entity.id
_entity.type
_entity.pdbx_description
1 polymer ?
#
loop_
_entity_poly.entity_id
_entity_poly.type
_entity_poly.pdbx_seq_one_letter_code
_entity_poly.pdbx_strand_id
1 'polypeptide(L)'
;MQIAELVLKFIQALAWPLVTTILAWLFRRQLQQMFSRVTRLETPAGAMDFAAEARAVHEEAAEIETPGLDGDTSEEAPERRDRHRSVMDEALEVLDTSPNAAVVLGWRQVEATYRRVLSGNYDLRDAPFIPVGRAIQQLSELGLPSSSSSLIIRLSSMRNRVAHGDASVTAEAALDYLESCELVSRQLETLAPVWVPNQELPSPTV
;
A
#
# COMPACT_ATOMS: atom_id res chain seq x y z
N MET A 1 -61.81 40.38 -2.03
CA MET A 1 -60.41 40.84 -1.90
C MET A 1 -59.61 40.14 -0.80
N GLN A 2 -60.23 39.56 0.24
CA GLN A 2 -59.49 38.91 1.36
C GLN A 2 -58.82 37.57 1.01
N ILE A 3 -59.35 36.82 0.04
CA ILE A 3 -58.81 35.51 -0.37
C ILE A 3 -57.45 35.66 -1.06
N ALA A 4 -57.26 36.71 -1.86
CA ALA A 4 -55.99 36.98 -2.54
C ALA A 4 -54.86 37.33 -1.55
N GLU A 5 -55.16 38.05 -0.48
CA GLU A 5 -54.19 38.39 0.56
C GLU A 5 -53.80 37.18 1.42
N LEU A 6 -54.75 36.26 1.69
CA LEU A 6 -54.45 35.03 2.40
C LEU A 6 -53.49 34.15 1.59
N VAL A 7 -53.79 33.94 0.30
CA VAL A 7 -52.94 33.13 -0.59
C VAL A 7 -51.53 33.72 -0.69
N LEU A 8 -51.40 35.05 -0.79
CA LEU A 8 -50.10 35.71 -0.83
C LEU A 8 -49.27 35.48 0.45
N LYS A 9 -49.91 35.53 1.62
CA LYS A 9 -49.24 35.27 2.91
C LYS A 9 -48.79 33.82 3.05
N PHE A 10 -49.58 32.86 2.59
CA PHE A 10 -49.18 31.44 2.58
C PHE A 10 -48.03 31.18 1.63
N ILE A 11 -48.03 31.76 0.42
CA ILE A 11 -46.93 31.62 -0.53
C ILE A 11 -45.63 32.19 0.05
N GLN A 12 -45.68 33.36 0.69
CA GLN A 12 -44.49 33.97 1.29
C GLN A 12 -43.93 33.15 2.46
N ALA A 13 -44.81 32.55 3.28
CA ALA A 13 -44.40 31.68 4.38
C ALA A 13 -43.83 30.33 3.89
N LEU A 14 -44.35 29.77 2.80
CA LEU A 14 -43.88 28.49 2.25
C LEU A 14 -42.69 28.64 1.29
N ALA A 15 -42.41 29.84 0.76
CA ALA A 15 -41.31 30.06 -0.16
C ALA A 15 -39.95 29.68 0.45
N TRP A 16 -39.66 30.13 1.67
CA TRP A 16 -38.38 29.86 2.34
C TRP A 16 -38.12 28.37 2.67
N PRO A 17 -39.07 27.62 3.27
CA PRO A 17 -38.89 26.18 3.51
C PRO A 17 -38.80 25.40 2.20
N LEU A 18 -39.52 25.80 1.15
CA LEU A 18 -39.44 25.13 -0.16
C LEU A 18 -38.08 25.39 -0.83
N VAL A 19 -37.60 26.64 -0.83
CA VAL A 19 -36.30 27.02 -1.39
C VAL A 19 -35.16 26.34 -0.65
N THR A 20 -35.17 26.34 0.68
CA THR A 20 -34.15 25.63 1.49
C THR A 20 -34.18 24.13 1.29
N THR A 21 -35.36 23.52 1.20
CA THR A 21 -35.49 22.08 0.95
C THR A 21 -34.95 21.72 -0.43
N ILE A 22 -35.30 22.50 -1.46
CA ILE A 22 -34.79 22.29 -2.82
C ILE A 22 -33.27 22.48 -2.86
N LEU A 23 -32.76 23.54 -2.24
CA LEU A 23 -31.32 23.83 -2.19
C LEU A 23 -30.56 22.72 -1.46
N ALA A 24 -31.06 22.29 -0.30
CA ALA A 24 -30.51 21.17 0.46
C ALA A 24 -30.54 19.88 -0.35
N TRP A 25 -31.62 19.59 -1.07
CA TRP A 25 -31.74 18.39 -1.89
C TRP A 25 -30.80 18.40 -3.09
N LEU A 26 -30.61 19.56 -3.74
CA LEU A 26 -29.68 19.74 -4.85
C LEU A 26 -28.22 19.63 -4.39
N PHE A 27 -27.89 20.27 -3.26
CA PHE A 27 -26.54 20.22 -2.67
C PHE A 27 -26.22 18.88 -2.02
N ARG A 28 -27.22 18.08 -1.59
CA ARG A 28 -26.96 16.79 -0.91
C ARG A 28 -26.03 15.89 -1.73
N ARG A 29 -26.18 15.88 -3.05
CA ARG A 29 -25.34 15.05 -3.94
C ARG A 29 -23.89 15.55 -4.00
N GLN A 30 -23.65 16.85 -3.95
CA GLN A 30 -22.30 17.44 -3.94
C GLN A 30 -21.66 17.35 -2.55
N LEU A 31 -22.44 17.57 -1.49
CA LEU A 31 -21.99 17.41 -0.10
C LEU A 31 -21.60 15.96 0.19
N GLN A 32 -22.35 14.97 -0.29
CA GLN A 32 -21.98 13.55 -0.13
C GLN A 32 -20.62 13.20 -0.75
N GLN A 33 -20.23 13.84 -1.86
CA GLN A 33 -18.94 13.60 -2.51
C GLN A 33 -17.76 14.23 -1.76
N MET A 34 -17.98 15.34 -1.03
CA MET A 34 -16.94 15.99 -0.24
C MET A 34 -16.83 15.42 1.17
N PHE A 35 -17.95 15.06 1.81
CA PHE A 35 -17.96 14.47 3.15
C PHE A 35 -17.42 13.03 3.19
N SER A 36 -17.44 12.28 2.08
CA SER A 36 -16.84 10.94 2.04
C SER A 36 -15.32 10.97 2.24
N ARG A 37 -14.64 12.06 1.84
CA ARG A 37 -13.19 12.22 2.03
C ARG A 37 -12.84 12.62 3.45
N VAL A 38 -13.59 13.55 4.05
CA VAL A 38 -13.28 14.09 5.38
C VAL A 38 -13.66 13.13 6.52
N THR A 39 -14.70 12.30 6.34
CA THR A 39 -15.17 11.37 7.40
C THR A 39 -14.40 10.04 7.40
N ARG A 40 -13.66 9.72 6.32
CA ARG A 40 -12.84 8.50 6.22
C ARG A 40 -11.47 8.64 6.90
N LEU A 41 -11.10 9.84 7.33
CA LEU A 41 -9.79 10.16 7.90
C LEU A 41 -9.56 9.62 9.33
N GLU A 42 -10.60 9.34 10.12
CA GLU A 42 -10.44 8.87 11.52
C GLU A 42 -11.50 7.84 11.96
N THR A 43 -12.31 7.31 11.03
CA THR A 43 -13.40 6.41 11.42
C THR A 43 -12.95 4.95 11.51
N PRO A 44 -13.43 4.18 12.51
CA PRO A 44 -13.22 2.74 12.61
C PRO A 44 -13.53 1.97 11.33
N ALA A 45 -14.48 2.47 10.53
CA ALA A 45 -14.81 1.91 9.22
C ALA A 45 -13.64 1.97 8.22
N GLY A 46 -12.87 3.07 8.16
CA GLY A 46 -11.71 3.17 7.28
C GLY A 46 -10.58 2.23 7.71
N ALA A 47 -10.39 2.06 9.02
CA ALA A 47 -9.45 1.11 9.59
C ALA A 47 -9.85 -0.35 9.32
N MET A 48 -11.15 -0.66 9.37
CA MET A 48 -11.68 -1.99 9.02
C MET A 48 -11.48 -2.31 7.53
N ASP A 49 -11.71 -1.36 6.63
CA ASP A 49 -11.49 -1.54 5.20
C ASP A 49 -10.00 -1.87 4.91
N PHE A 50 -9.09 -1.12 5.54
CA PHE A 50 -7.65 -1.38 5.40
C PHE A 50 -7.27 -2.75 5.99
N ALA A 51 -7.77 -3.09 7.17
CA ALA A 51 -7.53 -4.38 7.81
C ALA A 51 -8.02 -5.57 6.98
N ALA A 52 -9.23 -5.47 6.42
CA ALA A 52 -9.77 -6.51 5.55
C ALA A 52 -8.94 -6.68 4.28
N GLU A 53 -8.48 -5.58 3.66
CA GLU A 53 -7.62 -5.65 2.49
C GLU A 53 -6.23 -6.19 2.83
N ALA A 54 -5.63 -5.77 3.95
CA ALA A 54 -4.32 -6.23 4.41
C ALA A 54 -4.32 -7.74 4.67
N ARG A 55 -5.35 -8.23 5.38
CA ARG A 55 -5.53 -9.66 5.63
C ARG A 55 -5.72 -10.45 4.34
N ALA A 56 -6.54 -9.96 3.42
CA ALA A 56 -6.76 -10.63 2.14
C ALA A 56 -5.49 -10.67 1.27
N VAL A 57 -4.67 -9.62 1.30
CA VAL A 57 -3.35 -9.62 0.62
C VAL A 57 -2.41 -10.62 1.29
N HIS A 58 -2.39 -10.67 2.62
CA HIS A 58 -1.55 -11.58 3.39
C HIS A 58 -1.89 -13.04 3.11
N GLU A 59 -3.17 -13.41 3.20
CA GLU A 59 -3.65 -14.77 2.92
C GLU A 59 -3.27 -15.21 1.50
N GLU A 60 -3.51 -14.37 0.49
CA GLU A 60 -3.14 -14.67 -0.89
C GLU A 60 -1.62 -14.78 -1.10
N ALA A 61 -0.84 -13.92 -0.43
CA ALA A 61 0.62 -13.98 -0.50
C ALA A 61 1.17 -15.27 0.14
N ALA A 62 0.58 -15.73 1.25
CA ALA A 62 0.95 -16.94 1.95
C ALA A 62 0.57 -18.21 1.16
N GLU A 63 -0.56 -18.20 0.45
CA GLU A 63 -0.98 -19.31 -0.44
C GLU A 63 0.00 -19.53 -1.60
N ILE A 64 0.60 -18.47 -2.14
CA ILE A 64 1.57 -18.57 -3.24
C ILE A 64 2.88 -19.23 -2.78
N GLU A 65 3.20 -19.20 -1.48
CA GLU A 65 4.49 -19.64 -0.95
C GLU A 65 4.54 -21.11 -0.49
N THR A 66 3.44 -21.86 -0.45
CA THR A 66 3.46 -23.29 -0.04
C THR A 66 3.44 -24.25 -1.24
N PRO A 67 4.33 -25.27 -1.29
CA PRO A 67 4.55 -26.20 -0.18
C PRO A 67 6.01 -26.39 0.26
N GLY A 68 6.22 -26.29 1.58
CA GLY A 68 7.22 -27.06 2.32
C GLY A 68 8.63 -26.48 2.36
N LEU A 69 8.92 -25.67 3.39
CA LEU A 69 10.21 -25.70 4.06
C LEU A 69 9.95 -25.45 5.55
N ASP A 70 10.19 -26.50 6.34
CA ASP A 70 10.36 -26.42 7.78
C ASP A 70 11.36 -25.31 8.10
N GLY A 71 11.01 -24.52 9.11
CA GLY A 71 11.87 -23.44 9.60
C GLY A 71 13.22 -23.98 10.01
N ASP A 72 14.24 -23.68 9.20
CA ASP A 72 15.61 -23.62 9.70
C ASP A 72 15.70 -22.38 10.60
N THR A 73 15.41 -22.60 11.88
CA THR A 73 15.84 -21.67 12.93
C THR A 73 17.36 -21.79 13.03
N SER A 74 18.06 -21.17 12.08
CA SER A 74 19.47 -20.86 12.24
C SER A 74 19.57 -19.80 13.34
N GLU A 75 19.89 -20.25 14.56
CA GLU A 75 20.36 -19.42 15.67
C GLU A 75 21.64 -18.68 15.24
N GLU A 76 21.48 -17.55 14.55
CA GLU A 76 22.58 -16.65 14.27
C GLU A 76 22.93 -15.82 15.51
N ALA A 77 24.18 -15.99 15.95
CA ALA A 77 24.81 -15.38 17.10
C ALA A 77 24.56 -13.85 17.24
N PRO A 78 24.42 -13.34 18.48
CA PRO A 78 23.93 -11.99 18.76
C PRO A 78 24.81 -10.83 18.23
N GLU A 79 26.07 -11.06 17.84
CA GLU A 79 27.02 -9.99 17.47
C GLU A 79 26.96 -9.53 15.99
N ARG A 80 26.23 -10.20 15.10
CA ARG A 80 26.03 -9.75 13.70
C ARG A 80 24.76 -8.93 13.48
N ARG A 81 23.76 -9.10 14.36
CA ARG A 81 22.45 -8.45 14.26
C ARG A 81 22.54 -6.92 14.44
N ASP A 82 23.55 -6.43 15.16
CA ASP A 82 23.75 -4.99 15.43
C ASP A 82 24.27 -4.15 14.24
N ARG A 83 24.72 -4.75 13.13
CA ARG A 83 25.35 -4.02 12.01
C ARG A 83 24.52 -3.90 10.74
N HIS A 84 23.39 -4.61 10.65
CA HIS A 84 22.54 -4.59 9.47
C HIS A 84 21.07 -4.57 9.89
N ARG A 85 20.66 -3.48 10.53
CA ARG A 85 19.25 -3.23 10.81
C ARG A 85 18.50 -3.18 9.48
N SER A 86 17.59 -4.13 9.28
CA SER A 86 16.82 -4.25 8.05
C SER A 86 15.80 -3.12 7.98
N VAL A 87 15.42 -2.72 6.76
CA VAL A 87 14.32 -1.77 6.52
C VAL A 87 13.02 -2.26 7.17
N MET A 88 12.85 -3.60 7.28
CA MET A 88 11.72 -4.21 7.96
C MET A 88 11.77 -4.01 9.48
N ASP A 89 12.95 -4.10 10.10
CA ASP A 89 13.11 -3.89 11.55
C ASP A 89 12.71 -2.45 11.92
N GLU A 90 13.06 -1.47 11.09
CA GLU A 90 12.63 -0.08 11.27
C GLU A 90 11.11 0.09 11.20
N ALA A 91 10.44 -0.64 10.31
CA ALA A 91 8.99 -0.60 10.18
C ALA A 91 8.29 -1.22 11.40
N LEU A 92 8.83 -2.32 11.93
CA LEU A 92 8.32 -2.98 13.13
C LEU A 92 8.48 -2.13 14.39
N GLU A 93 9.59 -1.40 14.53
CA GLU A 93 9.81 -0.51 15.69
C GLU A 93 8.77 0.60 15.81
N VAL A 94 8.30 1.13 14.68
CA VAL A 94 7.29 2.21 14.67
C VAL A 94 5.87 1.68 14.60
N LEU A 95 5.66 0.36 14.55
CA LEU A 95 4.35 -0.27 14.35
C LEU A 95 3.32 0.21 15.38
N ASP A 96 3.67 0.13 16.67
CA ASP A 96 2.77 0.49 17.76
C ASP A 96 2.61 2.01 17.91
N THR A 97 3.65 2.78 17.57
CA THR A 97 3.66 4.24 17.75
C THR A 97 2.99 4.96 16.58
N SER A 98 3.13 4.44 15.36
CA SER A 98 2.60 5.02 14.14
C SER A 98 2.43 3.94 13.05
N PRO A 99 1.29 3.22 13.04
CA PRO A 99 0.99 2.18 12.03
C PRO A 99 1.06 2.70 10.59
N ASN A 100 0.63 3.95 10.36
CA ASN A 100 0.75 4.61 9.05
C ASN A 100 2.20 4.73 8.60
N ALA A 101 3.13 5.05 9.51
CA ALA A 101 4.55 5.15 9.20
C ALA A 101 5.14 3.76 8.94
N ALA A 102 4.73 2.75 9.71
CA ALA A 102 5.14 1.36 9.49
C ALA A 102 4.79 0.88 8.08
N VAL A 103 3.58 1.15 7.59
CA VAL A 103 3.16 0.82 6.21
C VAL A 103 4.05 1.51 5.16
N VAL A 104 4.35 2.80 5.32
CA VAL A 104 5.21 3.53 4.38
C VAL A 104 6.65 3.00 4.39
N LEU A 105 7.18 2.64 5.56
CA LEU A 105 8.53 2.08 5.71
C LEU A 105 8.60 0.65 5.17
N GLY A 106 7.64 -0.22 5.48
CA GLY A 106 7.60 -1.61 5.04
C GLY A 106 7.61 -1.76 3.52
N TRP A 107 6.88 -0.88 2.81
CA TRP A 107 6.89 -0.85 1.35
C TRP A 107 8.30 -0.67 0.75
N ARG A 108 9.20 0.01 1.45
CA ARG A 108 10.57 0.24 0.96
C ARG A 108 11.34 -1.07 0.78
N GLN A 109 11.00 -2.13 1.51
CA GLN A 109 11.60 -3.45 1.32
C GLN A 109 11.26 -4.00 -0.07
N VAL A 110 9.98 -4.04 -0.44
CA VAL A 110 9.52 -4.49 -1.77
C VAL A 110 10.17 -3.66 -2.87
N GLU A 111 10.24 -2.33 -2.66
CA GLU A 111 10.87 -1.40 -3.59
C GLU A 111 12.36 -1.63 -3.78
N ALA A 112 13.10 -1.82 -2.69
CA ALA A 112 14.51 -2.17 -2.76
C ALA A 112 14.72 -3.50 -3.48
N THR A 113 13.87 -4.50 -3.22
CA THR A 113 13.98 -5.82 -3.81
C THR A 113 13.74 -5.80 -5.31
N TYR A 114 12.62 -5.25 -5.80
CA TYR A 114 12.41 -5.22 -7.25
C TYR A 114 13.44 -4.34 -7.96
N ARG A 115 13.91 -3.25 -7.34
CA ARG A 115 14.97 -2.44 -7.93
C ARG A 115 16.25 -3.23 -8.05
N ARG A 116 16.61 -4.03 -7.06
CA ARG A 116 17.77 -4.91 -7.11
C ARG A 116 17.65 -5.93 -8.24
N VAL A 117 16.50 -6.58 -8.37
CA VAL A 117 16.21 -7.55 -9.45
C VAL A 117 16.35 -6.88 -10.82
N LEU A 118 15.75 -5.70 -11.01
CA LEU A 118 15.72 -5.01 -12.30
C LEU A 118 17.02 -4.26 -12.64
N SER A 119 17.77 -3.81 -11.63
CA SER A 119 19.00 -3.05 -11.84
C SER A 119 20.21 -3.94 -12.12
N GLY A 120 20.14 -5.26 -11.88
CA GLY A 120 21.26 -6.17 -12.16
C GLY A 120 22.59 -5.68 -11.56
N ASN A 121 23.59 -5.41 -12.41
CA ASN A 121 24.93 -4.94 -12.02
C ASN A 121 25.05 -3.41 -11.82
N TYR A 122 23.98 -2.63 -11.93
CA TYR A 122 24.05 -1.19 -11.67
C TYR A 122 24.14 -0.91 -10.17
N ASP A 123 24.95 0.10 -9.79
CA ASP A 123 24.93 0.62 -8.43
C ASP A 123 23.52 1.16 -8.13
N LEU A 124 22.90 0.65 -7.06
CA LEU A 124 21.56 1.04 -6.62
C LEU A 124 21.46 2.55 -6.32
N ARG A 125 22.59 3.21 -6.08
CA ARG A 125 22.67 4.67 -5.87
C ARG A 125 22.39 5.48 -7.13
N ASP A 126 22.71 4.93 -8.30
CA ASP A 126 22.54 5.59 -9.61
C ASP A 126 21.35 5.03 -10.39
N ALA A 127 20.66 4.03 -9.85
CA ALA A 127 19.50 3.42 -10.49
C ALA A 127 18.36 4.44 -10.63
N PRO A 128 17.76 4.59 -11.84
CA PRO A 128 16.68 5.53 -12.06
C PRO A 128 15.45 5.13 -11.23
N PHE A 129 14.65 6.12 -10.81
CA PHE A 129 13.34 5.86 -10.22
C PHE A 129 12.46 5.08 -11.20
N ILE A 130 12.04 3.87 -10.81
CA ILE A 130 11.15 3.02 -11.60
C ILE A 130 9.74 3.10 -10.99
N PRO A 131 8.74 3.64 -11.70
CA PRO A 131 7.35 3.57 -11.26
C PRO A 131 6.89 2.11 -11.16
N VAL A 132 6.08 1.80 -10.13
CA VAL A 132 5.63 0.42 -9.85
C VAL A 132 5.01 -0.28 -11.06
N GLY A 133 4.17 0.43 -11.84
CA GLY A 133 3.57 -0.16 -13.05
C GLY A 133 4.60 -0.56 -14.11
N ARG A 134 5.68 0.22 -14.27
CA ARG A 134 6.79 -0.13 -15.16
C ARG A 134 7.60 -1.29 -14.60
N ALA A 135 7.86 -1.28 -13.29
CA ALA A 135 8.57 -2.37 -12.63
C ALA A 135 7.84 -3.71 -12.81
N ILE A 136 6.51 -3.75 -12.63
CA ILE A 136 5.71 -4.95 -12.83
C ILE A 136 5.78 -5.46 -14.27
N GLN A 137 5.73 -4.57 -15.26
CA GLN A 137 5.86 -4.97 -16.66
C GLN A 137 7.20 -5.68 -16.91
N GLN A 138 8.30 -5.09 -16.43
CA GLN A 138 9.64 -5.66 -16.58
C GLN A 138 9.80 -6.96 -15.78
N LEU A 139 9.26 -7.05 -14.56
CA LEU A 139 9.30 -8.27 -13.75
C LEU A 139 8.48 -9.40 -14.38
N SER A 140 7.35 -9.08 -15.03
CA SER A 140 6.55 -10.06 -15.76
C SER A 140 7.33 -10.65 -16.94
N GLU A 141 8.13 -9.83 -17.63
CA GLU A 141 9.04 -10.29 -18.69
C GLU A 141 10.14 -11.23 -18.16
N LEU A 142 10.52 -11.08 -16.88
CA LEU A 142 11.46 -11.96 -16.17
C LEU A 142 10.80 -13.23 -15.59
N GLY A 143 9.49 -13.40 -15.75
CA GLY A 143 8.77 -14.60 -15.30
C GLY A 143 8.02 -14.44 -13.98
N LEU A 144 7.84 -13.21 -13.47
CA LEU A 144 6.97 -12.99 -12.31
C LEU A 144 5.52 -13.42 -12.63
N PRO A 145 4.90 -14.27 -11.78
CA PRO A 145 3.50 -14.65 -11.96
C PRO A 145 2.56 -13.43 -11.92
N SER A 146 1.44 -13.54 -12.63
CA SER A 146 0.39 -12.50 -12.63
C SER A 146 -0.23 -12.31 -11.24
N SER A 147 -0.31 -13.37 -10.43
CA SER A 147 -0.76 -13.31 -9.03
C SER A 147 0.15 -12.41 -8.19
N SER A 148 1.47 -12.66 -8.19
CA SER A 148 2.47 -11.82 -7.51
C SER A 148 2.46 -10.37 -8.02
N SER A 149 2.30 -10.18 -9.33
CA SER A 149 2.16 -8.85 -9.93
C SER A 149 0.96 -8.09 -9.36
N SER A 150 -0.17 -8.77 -9.20
CA SER A 150 -1.39 -8.19 -8.63
C SER A 150 -1.24 -7.81 -7.15
N LEU A 151 -0.51 -8.63 -6.37
CA LEU A 151 -0.18 -8.34 -4.98
C LEU A 151 0.67 -7.06 -4.84
N ILE A 152 1.70 -6.90 -5.68
CA ILE A 152 2.54 -5.70 -5.71
C ILE A 152 1.71 -4.44 -6.01
N ILE A 153 0.76 -4.52 -6.95
CA ILE A 153 -0.16 -3.40 -7.26
C ILE A 153 -1.01 -3.04 -6.05
N ARG A 154 -1.62 -4.04 -5.38
CA ARG A 154 -2.48 -3.84 -4.22
C ARG A 154 -1.70 -3.23 -3.05
N LEU A 155 -0.53 -3.78 -2.72
CA LEU A 155 0.35 -3.25 -1.68
C LEU A 155 0.79 -1.79 -1.96
N SER A 156 1.12 -1.47 -3.21
CA SER A 156 1.44 -0.11 -3.64
C SER A 156 0.25 0.84 -3.49
N SER A 157 -0.95 0.39 -3.89
CA SER A 157 -2.19 1.14 -3.73
C SER A 157 -2.50 1.44 -2.27
N MET A 158 -2.41 0.43 -1.39
CA MET A 158 -2.59 0.58 0.05
C MET A 158 -1.63 1.61 0.64
N ARG A 159 -0.32 1.53 0.32
CA ARG A 159 0.67 2.52 0.76
C ARG A 159 0.35 3.92 0.25
N ASN A 160 -0.09 4.06 -0.99
CA ASN A 160 -0.43 5.36 -1.56
C ASN A 160 -1.61 6.00 -0.81
N ARG A 161 -2.64 5.23 -0.46
CA ARG A 161 -3.76 5.74 0.35
C ARG A 161 -3.29 6.21 1.73
N VAL A 162 -2.42 5.45 2.39
CA VAL A 162 -1.83 5.84 3.69
C VAL A 162 -0.99 7.12 3.55
N ALA A 163 -0.13 7.20 2.54
CA ALA A 163 0.73 8.37 2.30
C ALA A 163 -0.07 9.64 1.94
N HIS A 164 -1.22 9.50 1.28
CA HIS A 164 -2.14 10.59 0.98
C HIS A 164 -3.07 10.96 2.15
N GLY A 165 -3.05 10.20 3.25
CA GLY A 165 -3.93 10.40 4.40
C GLY A 165 -5.37 9.90 4.17
N ASP A 166 -5.59 9.09 3.13
CA ASP A 166 -6.91 8.56 2.75
C ASP A 166 -7.27 7.25 3.47
N ALA A 167 -6.40 6.76 4.35
CA ALA A 167 -6.58 5.53 5.11
C ALA A 167 -6.15 5.70 6.58
N SER A 168 -6.96 5.13 7.48
CA SER A 168 -6.59 4.91 8.88
C SER A 168 -6.11 3.46 9.03
N VAL A 169 -5.04 3.24 9.79
CA VAL A 169 -4.38 1.93 9.91
C VAL A 169 -4.22 1.57 11.39
N THR A 170 -4.60 0.35 11.75
CA THR A 170 -4.33 -0.24 13.08
C THR A 170 -2.97 -0.94 13.09
N ALA A 171 -2.38 -1.13 14.28
CA ALA A 171 -1.12 -1.87 14.41
C ALA A 171 -1.23 -3.31 13.85
N GLU A 172 -2.33 -4.02 14.15
CA GLU A 172 -2.60 -5.36 13.62
C GLU A 172 -2.66 -5.36 12.07
N ALA A 173 -3.39 -4.42 11.47
CA ALA A 173 -3.49 -4.36 10.01
C ALA A 173 -2.19 -3.92 9.33
N ALA A 174 -1.40 -3.07 10.00
CA ALA A 174 -0.06 -2.74 9.54
C ALA A 174 0.86 -3.98 9.60
N LEU A 175 0.74 -4.83 10.62
CA LEU A 175 1.51 -6.07 10.71
C LEU A 175 1.18 -7.02 9.55
N ASP A 176 -0.11 -7.28 9.29
CA ASP A 176 -0.56 -8.09 8.14
C ASP A 176 0.02 -7.54 6.82
N TYR A 177 0.07 -6.22 6.67
CA TYR A 177 0.69 -5.54 5.53
C TYR A 177 2.22 -5.74 5.45
N LEU A 178 2.93 -5.66 6.58
CA LEU A 178 4.38 -5.87 6.65
C LEU A 178 4.75 -7.30 6.29
N GLU A 179 4.05 -8.27 6.85
CA GLU A 179 4.23 -9.69 6.53
C GLU A 179 3.95 -9.96 5.04
N SER A 180 2.91 -9.34 4.47
CA SER A 180 2.64 -9.38 3.03
C SER A 180 3.79 -8.82 2.19
N CYS A 181 4.41 -7.72 2.62
CA CYS A 181 5.57 -7.13 1.95
C CYS A 181 6.78 -8.07 1.98
N GLU A 182 6.98 -8.78 3.09
CA GLU A 182 8.05 -9.77 3.24
C GLU A 182 7.85 -10.96 2.30
N LEU A 183 6.66 -11.55 2.28
CA LEU A 183 6.29 -12.66 1.40
C LEU A 183 6.52 -12.32 -0.08
N VAL A 184 6.04 -11.15 -0.51
CA VAL A 184 6.25 -10.66 -1.87
C VAL A 184 7.72 -10.40 -2.18
N SER A 185 8.50 -9.92 -1.19
CA SER A 185 9.94 -9.72 -1.37
C SER A 185 10.66 -11.04 -1.58
N ARG A 186 10.34 -12.08 -0.80
CA ARG A 186 10.89 -13.44 -0.99
C ARG A 186 10.58 -13.99 -2.38
N GLN A 187 9.36 -13.79 -2.88
CA GLN A 187 8.99 -14.17 -4.26
C GLN A 187 9.82 -13.41 -5.31
N LEU A 188 10.02 -12.10 -5.13
CA LEU A 188 10.86 -11.30 -6.04
C LEU A 188 12.32 -11.76 -6.03
N GLU A 189 12.83 -12.20 -4.88
CA GLU A 189 14.20 -12.73 -4.75
C GLU A 189 14.40 -14.02 -5.55
N THR A 190 13.35 -14.82 -5.79
CA THR A 190 13.46 -16.00 -6.68
C THR A 190 13.78 -15.62 -8.14
N LEU A 191 13.44 -14.39 -8.54
CA LEU A 191 13.75 -13.84 -9.86
C LEU A 191 15.10 -13.13 -9.90
N ALA A 192 15.71 -12.87 -8.74
CA ALA A 192 17.02 -12.26 -8.71
C ALA A 192 18.01 -13.22 -9.40
N PRO A 193 18.78 -12.77 -10.41
CA PRO A 193 19.87 -13.58 -10.91
C PRO A 193 20.77 -13.87 -9.71
N VAL A 194 21.08 -15.16 -9.47
CA VAL A 194 22.02 -15.58 -8.42
C VAL A 194 23.27 -14.73 -8.59
N TRP A 195 23.46 -13.76 -7.70
CA TRP A 195 24.61 -12.89 -7.73
C TRP A 195 25.81 -13.75 -7.37
N VAL A 196 26.59 -14.14 -8.37
CA VAL A 196 27.90 -14.75 -8.17
C VAL A 196 28.91 -13.59 -8.15
N PRO A 197 29.41 -13.16 -6.98
CA PRO A 197 30.58 -12.29 -6.96
C PRO A 197 31.75 -13.07 -7.54
N ASN A 198 32.46 -12.48 -8.50
CA ASN A 198 33.52 -13.10 -9.33
C ASN A 198 33.04 -14.07 -10.41
N GLN A 199 32.56 -13.53 -11.53
CA GLN A 199 33.10 -14.02 -12.81
C GLN A 199 34.08 -12.96 -13.34
N GLU A 200 35.37 -13.23 -13.17
CA GLU A 200 36.42 -12.55 -13.93
C GLU A 200 36.06 -12.65 -15.42
N LEU A 201 35.79 -11.52 -16.06
CA LEU A 201 35.63 -11.45 -17.50
C LEU A 201 36.90 -12.00 -18.14
N PRO A 202 36.82 -12.93 -19.12
CA PRO A 202 38.01 -13.37 -19.83
C PRO A 202 38.67 -12.16 -20.46
N SER A 203 39.93 -11.93 -20.09
CA SER A 203 40.76 -10.86 -20.65
C SER A 203 40.72 -10.94 -22.18
N PRO A 204 40.54 -9.81 -22.89
CA PRO A 204 40.61 -9.83 -24.34
C PRO A 204 42.02 -10.26 -24.74
N THR A 205 42.14 -11.46 -25.30
CA THR A 205 43.34 -11.91 -25.99
C THR A 205 43.60 -10.96 -27.15
N VAL A 206 44.70 -10.21 -27.03
CA VAL A 206 45.34 -9.45 -28.11
C VAL A 206 45.92 -10.40 -29.14
#